data_AF-A0A450Y9P1-F1
#
_entry.id   AF-A0A450Y9P1-F1
#
_cell.length_a   1.000
_cell.length_b   1.000
_cell.length_c   1.000
_cell.angle_alpha   90.00
_cell.angle_beta   90.00
_cell.angle_gamma   90.00
#
_symmetry.space_group_name_H-M   'P 1'
#
loop_
_entity.id
_entity.type
_entity.pdbx_description
1 polymer ?
#
loop_
_entity_poly.entity_id
_entity_poly.type
_entity_poly.pdbx_seq_one_letter_code
_entity_poly.pdbx_strand_id
1 'polypeptide(L)'
;FVERKPGVQQTCPICGDASSGYDKRRRRWRHLDTCQYKTILVADVPRVQCKKHGVVMVKAPWAEPGSRFSVLFEALVINWLK
;
A
#
# COMPACT_ATOMS: atom_id res chain seq x y z
N PHE A 1 6.48 -7.80 -7.16
CA PHE A 1 5.91 -8.47 -5.97
C PHE A 1 6.48 -7.77 -4.74
N VAL A 2 5.63 -7.28 -3.83
CA VAL A 2 6.10 -6.80 -2.52
C VAL A 2 6.10 -8.00 -1.59
N GLU A 3 7.20 -8.74 -1.62
CA GLU A 3 7.39 -9.88 -0.73
C GLU A 3 8.18 -9.45 0.50
N ARG A 4 7.74 -9.92 1.65
CA ARG A 4 8.46 -9.76 2.91
C ARG A 4 9.73 -10.61 2.84
N LYS A 5 10.90 -9.99 3.07
CA LYS A 5 12.10 -10.76 3.42
C LYS A 5 11.89 -11.39 4.81
N PRO A 6 11.99 -12.73 4.96
CA PRO A 6 11.91 -13.36 6.27
C PRO A 6 12.99 -12.77 7.18
N GLY A 7 12.65 -12.53 8.46
CA GLY A 7 13.55 -11.92 9.44
C GLY A 7 13.50 -10.38 9.56
N VAL A 8 12.88 -9.64 8.64
CA VAL A 8 12.77 -8.18 8.76
C VAL A 8 11.64 -7.79 9.71
N GLN A 9 12.00 -7.11 10.80
CA GLN A 9 11.07 -6.55 11.78
C GLN A 9 10.27 -5.42 11.13
N GLN A 10 8.95 -5.49 11.21
CA GLN A 10 8.08 -4.50 10.59
C GLN A 10 7.83 -3.35 11.56
N THR A 11 7.54 -2.16 11.02
CA THR A 11 7.19 -1.00 11.82
C THR A 11 5.72 -0.65 11.63
N CYS A 12 5.12 -0.15 12.70
CA CYS A 12 3.77 0.42 12.61
C CYS A 12 3.84 1.68 11.74
N PRO A 13 3.00 1.82 10.69
CA PRO A 13 3.00 2.99 9.82
C PRO A 13 2.48 4.27 10.52
N ILE A 14 1.87 4.14 11.70
CA ILE A 14 1.31 5.28 12.46
C ILE A 14 2.31 5.82 13.48
N CYS A 15 2.95 4.94 14.26
CA CYS A 15 3.88 5.36 15.33
C CYS A 15 5.35 5.00 15.09
N GLY A 16 5.69 4.25 14.05
CA GLY A 16 7.06 3.82 13.77
C GLY A 16 7.59 2.68 14.65
N ASP A 17 6.89 2.32 15.72
CA ASP A 17 7.31 1.26 16.66
C ASP A 17 7.43 -0.11 15.96
N ALA A 18 8.46 -0.86 16.36
CA ALA A 18 8.63 -2.25 15.95
C ALA A 18 7.39 -3.08 16.32
N SER A 19 6.82 -3.75 15.32
CA SER A 19 5.56 -4.49 15.42
C SER A 19 5.72 -5.88 14.80
N SER A 20 5.02 -6.87 15.36
CA SER A 20 5.01 -8.23 14.81
C SER A 20 4.17 -8.27 13.53
N GLY A 21 4.57 -9.12 12.59
CA GLY A 21 3.73 -9.42 11.43
C GLY A 21 2.45 -10.13 11.87
N TYR A 22 1.32 -9.78 11.26
CA TYR A 22 0.01 -10.39 11.52
C TYR A 22 -0.38 -11.31 10.37
N ASP A 23 -0.81 -10.74 9.25
CA ASP A 23 -1.14 -11.46 8.02
C ASP A 23 -0.83 -10.59 6.79
N LYS A 24 -1.33 -10.99 5.63
CA LYS A 24 -1.23 -10.22 4.38
C LYS A 24 -2.58 -10.21 3.70
N ARG A 25 -2.96 -9.05 3.14
CA ARG A 25 -4.24 -8.86 2.45
C ARG A 25 -4.00 -8.40 1.01
N ARG A 26 -4.59 -9.12 0.06
CA ARG A 26 -4.57 -8.73 -1.35
C ARG A 26 -5.31 -7.41 -1.56
N ARG A 27 -4.66 -6.46 -2.22
CA ARG A 27 -5.24 -5.18 -2.63
C ARG A 27 -5.01 -4.91 -4.10
N ARG A 28 -5.86 -4.04 -4.64
CA ARG A 28 -5.86 -3.63 -6.05
C ARG A 28 -5.90 -2.11 -6.12
N TRP A 29 -5.11 -1.52 -7.00
CA TRP A 29 -5.13 -0.09 -7.30
C TRP A 29 -5.25 0.14 -8.79
N ARG A 30 -6.06 1.12 -9.18
CA ARG A 30 -6.08 1.65 -10.54
C ARG A 30 -4.82 2.50 -10.75
N HIS A 31 -4.03 2.14 -11.76
CA HIS A 31 -2.84 2.89 -12.18
C HIS A 31 -3.09 3.64 -13.49
N LEU A 32 -2.08 4.32 -14.03
CA LEU A 32 -2.12 4.88 -15.38
C LEU A 32 -2.34 3.79 -16.43
N ASP A 33 -2.87 4.16 -17.59
CA ASP A 33 -2.94 3.23 -18.71
C ASP A 33 -1.55 2.95 -19.26
N THR A 34 -1.25 1.67 -19.47
CA THR A 34 0.02 1.21 -20.03
C THR A 34 -0.29 0.63 -21.39
N CYS A 35 0.39 1.11 -22.42
CA CYS A 35 0.14 0.70 -23.82
C CYS A 35 -1.34 0.84 -24.22
N GLN A 36 -2.02 1.89 -23.74
CA GLN A 36 -3.47 2.13 -23.95
C GLN A 36 -4.40 1.10 -23.28
N TYR A 37 -3.90 0.28 -22.36
CA TYR A 37 -4.71 -0.68 -21.60
C TYR A 37 -4.88 -0.27 -20.14
N LYS A 38 -6.08 -0.55 -19.62
CA LYS A 38 -6.41 -0.41 -18.19
C LYS A 38 -5.45 -1.25 -17.34
N THR A 39 -4.63 -0.57 -16.56
CA THR A 39 -3.65 -1.21 -15.68
C THR A 39 -4.10 -1.19 -14.23
N ILE A 40 -4.06 -2.37 -13.61
CA ILE A 40 -4.40 -2.58 -12.21
C ILE A 40 -3.19 -3.18 -11.50
N LEU A 41 -2.66 -2.45 -10.51
CA LEU A 41 -1.62 -2.98 -9.62
C LEU A 41 -2.27 -3.91 -8.61
N VAL A 42 -1.74 -5.12 -8.46
CA VAL A 42 -2.22 -6.11 -7.49
C VAL A 42 -1.05 -6.51 -6.61
N ALA A 43 -1.20 -6.40 -5.29
CA ALA A 43 -0.19 -6.82 -4.33
C ALA A 43 -0.82 -7.32 -3.03
N ASP A 44 -0.15 -8.27 -2.38
CA ASP A 44 -0.48 -8.72 -1.04
C ASP A 44 0.22 -7.81 -0.03
N VAL A 45 -0.54 -6.95 0.64
CA VAL A 45 0.01 -5.95 1.56
C VAL A 45 0.08 -6.54 2.98
N PRO A 46 1.25 -6.50 3.64
CA PRO A 46 1.37 -6.94 5.02
C PRO A 46 0.53 -6.10 5.97
N ARG A 47 -0.05 -6.76 6.98
CA ARG A 47 -0.58 -6.12 8.18
C ARG A 47 0.28 -6.50 9.38
N VAL A 48 0.41 -5.56 10.31
CA VAL A 48 1.20 -5.71 11.53
C VAL A 48 0.31 -5.50 12.74
N GLN A 49 0.61 -6.22 13.82
CA GLN A 49 -0.06 -6.03 15.11
C GLN A 49 0.75 -5.02 15.93
N CYS A 50 0.30 -3.77 15.95
CA CYS A 50 0.83 -2.74 16.83
C CYS A 50 0.16 -2.85 18.21
N LYS A 51 0.93 -2.73 19.30
CA LYS A 51 0.38 -2.73 20.66
C LYS A 51 -0.54 -1.54 20.95
N LYS A 52 -0.30 -0.39 20.30
CA LYS A 52 -1.06 0.85 20.50
C LYS A 52 -2.24 1.00 19.54
N HIS A 53 -2.05 0.60 18.27
CA HIS A 53 -3.01 0.87 17.18
C HIS A 53 -3.76 -0.39 16.68
N GLY A 54 -3.49 -1.56 17.27
CA GLY A 54 -4.08 -2.81 16.83
C GLY A 54 -3.50 -3.33 15.50
N VAL A 55 -4.32 -4.03 14.71
CA VAL A 55 -3.93 -4.53 13.39
C VAL A 55 -3.98 -3.41 12.36
N VAL A 56 -2.82 -2.98 11.87
CA VAL A 56 -2.69 -1.91 10.89
C VAL A 56 -1.97 -2.39 9.64
N MET A 57 -2.32 -1.83 8.49
CA MET A 57 -1.75 -2.20 7.19
C MET A 57 -0.56 -1.32 6.85
N VAL A 58 0.55 -1.91 6.41
CA VAL A 58 1.75 -1.17 5.99
C VAL A 58 1.45 -0.30 4.77
N LYS A 59 2.08 0.87 4.67
CA LYS A 59 1.91 1.78 3.52
C LYS A 59 2.46 1.14 2.25
N ALA A 60 1.66 1.13 1.18
CA ALA A 60 2.14 0.79 -0.15
C ALA A 60 2.89 2.00 -0.72
N PRO A 61 4.10 1.84 -1.28
CA PRO A 61 4.91 2.99 -1.70
C PRO A 61 4.31 3.78 -2.88
N TRP A 62 3.38 3.19 -3.62
CA TRP A 62 2.72 3.81 -4.78
C TRP A 62 1.29 4.26 -4.52
N ALA A 63 0.76 4.18 -3.29
CA ALA A 63 -0.61 4.56 -2.98
C ALA A 63 -0.75 5.16 -1.58
N GLU A 64 -1.63 6.16 -1.46
CA GLU A 64 -1.96 6.70 -0.15
C GLU A 64 -2.80 5.71 0.68
N PRO A 65 -2.75 5.80 2.03
CA PRO A 65 -3.56 4.97 2.91
C PRO A 65 -5.03 5.00 2.52
N GLY A 66 -5.65 3.82 2.44
CA GLY A 66 -7.05 3.68 2.05
C GLY A 66 -7.34 3.84 0.54
N SER A 67 -6.46 4.47 -0.24
CA SER A 67 -6.72 4.73 -1.66
C SER A 67 -6.88 3.45 -2.49
N ARG A 68 -7.73 3.54 -3.52
CA ARG A 68 -7.91 2.54 -4.59
C ARG A 68 -7.19 2.96 -5.88
N PHE A 69 -6.45 4.06 -5.86
CA PHE A 69 -5.68 4.60 -6.97
C PHE A 69 -4.20 4.66 -6.59
N SER A 70 -3.33 4.61 -7.58
CA SER A 70 -1.92 4.92 -7.37
C SER A 70 -1.72 6.44 -7.28
N VAL A 71 -0.69 6.89 -6.57
CA VAL A 71 -0.28 8.30 -6.48
C VAL A 71 -0.13 8.94 -7.88
N LEU A 72 0.45 8.22 -8.83
CA LEU A 72 0.60 8.69 -10.21
C LEU A 72 -0.74 8.89 -10.94
N PHE A 73 -1.74 8.04 -10.65
CA PHE A 73 -3.08 8.21 -11.20
C PHE A 73 -3.80 9.40 -10.57
N GLU A 74 -3.70 9.55 -9.25
CA GLU A 74 -4.28 10.70 -8.54
C GLU A 74 -3.67 12.02 -9.05
N ALA A 75 -2.35 12.07 -9.25
CA ALA A 75 -1.65 13.22 -9.79
C ALA A 75 -2.14 13.60 -11.21
N LEU A 76 -2.39 12.61 -12.07
CA LEU A 76 -2.95 12.84 -13.42
C LEU A 76 -4.34 13.47 -13.34
N VAL A 77 -5.23 12.92 -12.52
CA VAL A 77 -6.61 13.42 -12.38
C VAL A 77 -6.61 14.86 -11.83
N ILE A 78 -5.79 15.14 -10.82
CA ILE A 78 -5.65 16.50 -10.28
C ILE A 78 -5.15 17.45 -11.37
N ASN A 79 -4.19 17.03 -12.19
CA ASN A 79 -3.68 17.86 -13.29
C ASN A 79 -4.74 18.15 -14.35
N TRP A 80 -5.66 17.23 -14.63
CA TRP A 80 -6.78 17.44 -15.56
C TRP A 80 -7.87 18.38 -15.04
N LEU A 81 -8.02 18.46 -13.71
CA LEU A 81 -9.02 19.31 -13.06
C LEU A 81 -8.50 20.72 -12.76
N LYS A 82 -7.24 21.02 -13.09
CA LYS A 82 -6.69 22.37 -13.08
C LYS A 82 -7.10 23.12 -14.33
#